data_AF-A0A917BGX2-F1
#
_entry.id   AF-A0A917BGX2-F1
#
_cell.length_a   1.000
_cell.length_b   1.000
_cell.length_c   1.000
_cell.angle_alpha   90.00
_cell.angle_beta   90.00
_cell.angle_gamma   90.00
#
_symmetry.space_group_name_H-M   'P 1'
#
loop_
_entity.id
_entity.type
_entity.pdbx_description
1 polymer ?
#
loop_
_entity_poly.entity_id
_entity_poly.type
_entity_poly.pdbx_seq_one_letter_code
_entity_poly.pdbx_strand_id
1 'polypeptide(L)'
;MALSPEDVIKKSFSATHLRRGYDETQVDDFLDEVVVELRRLVAENDALRSDLEDCRASRGFGDETTSFRPVDTGGYEDLEAELEQVKAELEAERQRNHAATAPVPVGHDGAELDNLRREAAEARSEVEDLRRQLGESEQARSRAQEAATTAQRQLSDASASREQGAQNTNAELADLRSRMSACDEQVRTLEARLEEANARAERAEGQLAEANRRAQEAEARAQSAAPAAAAAPADAGQPNESSAIISLAQRLHDQHVAEGESTKAKLLQEAEDYRGRVVAEADHKAKDLVTTGQQTHDRLVHEGQTKHDQLVATGQETHDRLVHEGQAKHDELVSTGQKAHDTMVQEGRDLQQRLVTEGQQRHDELVGSGQHAHDSMIGEAEQRRDSILTDLGSQQDSLTGRISELRSQEVDLRDKLKAFLADQLSKLDEDRH
;
A
#
# COMPACT_ATOMS: atom_id res chain seq x y z
N MET A 1 10.08 13.78 29.30
CA MET A 1 10.37 12.39 29.71
C MET A 1 9.22 11.50 29.23
N ALA A 2 9.50 10.47 28.42
CA ALA A 2 8.47 9.53 27.98
C ALA A 2 8.26 8.46 29.05
N LEU A 3 7.00 8.16 29.40
CA LEU A 3 6.62 7.10 30.32
C LEU A 3 7.16 5.76 29.80
N SER A 4 7.98 5.08 30.59
CA SER A 4 8.38 3.71 30.24
C SER A 4 7.25 2.73 30.59
N PRO A 5 7.15 1.58 29.90
CA PRO A 5 6.21 0.54 30.27
C PRO A 5 6.34 0.10 31.75
N GLU A 6 7.57 0.16 32.28
CA GLU A 6 7.88 -0.18 33.67
C GLU A 6 7.37 0.88 34.68
N ASP A 7 7.21 2.13 34.26
CA ASP A 7 6.68 3.21 35.09
C ASP A 7 5.16 3.09 35.27
N VAL A 8 4.47 2.54 34.26
CA VAL A 8 3.02 2.29 34.30
C VAL A 8 2.71 1.13 35.26
N ILE A 9 3.49 0.04 35.19
CA ILE A 9 3.35 -1.12 36.09
C ILE A 9 3.62 -0.73 37.55
N LYS A 10 4.58 0.16 37.79
CA LYS A 10 4.95 0.60 39.15
C LYS A 10 4.07 1.72 39.69
N LYS A 11 3.11 2.21 38.91
CA LYS A 11 2.29 3.35 39.31
C LYS A 11 1.22 2.91 40.31
N SER A 12 1.30 3.43 41.54
CA SER A 12 0.25 3.29 42.53
C SER A 12 -0.59 4.56 42.63
N PHE A 13 -1.91 4.38 42.75
CA PHE A 13 -2.87 5.46 42.98
C PHE A 13 -3.36 5.42 44.44
N SER A 14 -3.62 6.58 45.03
CA SER A 14 -4.17 6.67 46.39
C SER A 14 -5.69 6.51 46.39
N ALA A 15 -6.21 5.67 47.29
CA ALA A 15 -7.65 5.43 47.40
C ALA A 15 -8.38 6.68 47.94
N THR A 16 -9.33 7.22 47.17
CA THR A 16 -10.12 8.39 47.59
C THR A 16 -11.27 7.97 48.51
N HIS A 17 -11.10 8.15 49.82
CA HIS A 17 -12.07 7.70 50.83
C HIS A 17 -13.42 8.47 50.87
N LEU A 18 -13.51 9.67 50.26
CA LEU A 18 -14.72 10.53 50.34
C LEU A 18 -15.45 10.76 48.99
N ARG A 19 -14.93 10.26 47.87
CA ARG A 19 -15.58 10.37 46.54
C ARG A 19 -15.56 9.00 45.86
N ARG A 20 -16.58 8.71 45.03
CA ARG A 20 -16.57 7.53 44.16
C ARG A 20 -15.36 7.61 43.23
N GLY A 21 -14.39 6.73 43.46
CA GLY A 21 -13.23 6.53 42.59
C GLY A 21 -13.57 5.60 41.41
N TYR A 22 -12.59 5.39 40.55
CA TYR A 22 -12.62 4.34 39.54
C TYR A 22 -12.50 2.95 40.21
N ASP A 23 -13.07 1.94 39.58
CA ASP A 23 -12.93 0.55 40.01
C ASP A 23 -11.48 0.11 39.79
N GLU A 24 -10.82 -0.35 40.86
CA GLU A 24 -9.42 -0.77 40.83
C GLU A 24 -9.18 -1.86 39.78
N THR A 25 -10.11 -2.81 39.65
CA THR A 25 -9.97 -3.92 38.68
C THR A 25 -10.04 -3.45 37.23
N GLN A 26 -10.94 -2.49 36.93
CA GLN A 26 -11.06 -1.93 35.58
C GLN A 26 -9.88 -1.03 35.21
N VAL A 27 -9.32 -0.35 36.21
CA VAL A 27 -8.11 0.45 36.02
C VAL A 27 -6.91 -0.46 35.76
N ASP A 28 -6.77 -1.55 36.53
CA ASP A 28 -5.69 -2.52 36.33
C ASP A 28 -5.77 -3.20 34.95
N ASP A 29 -6.97 -3.67 34.54
CA ASP A 29 -7.19 -4.26 33.21
C ASP A 29 -6.83 -3.29 32.07
N PHE A 30 -7.20 -2.01 32.22
CA PHE A 30 -6.87 -0.98 31.24
C PHE A 30 -5.37 -0.64 31.22
N LEU A 31 -4.72 -0.61 32.38
CA LEU A 31 -3.28 -0.37 32.46
C LEU A 31 -2.47 -1.52 31.87
N ASP A 32 -2.93 -2.77 31.98
CA ASP A 32 -2.33 -3.92 31.30
C ASP A 32 -2.38 -3.76 29.77
N GLU A 33 -3.52 -3.34 29.21
CA GLU A 33 -3.66 -3.03 27.78
C GLU A 33 -2.72 -1.90 27.35
N VAL A 34 -2.65 -0.82 28.14
CA VAL A 34 -1.75 0.33 27.90
C VAL A 34 -0.29 -0.09 27.93
N VAL A 35 0.12 -1.00 28.81
CA VAL A 35 1.49 -1.52 28.89
C VAL A 35 1.84 -2.36 27.65
N VAL A 36 0.91 -3.19 27.16
CA VAL A 36 1.10 -3.98 25.94
C VAL A 36 1.32 -3.06 24.74
N GLU A 37 0.48 -2.04 24.58
CA GLU A 37 0.59 -1.09 23.47
C GLU A 37 1.82 -0.17 23.60
N LEU A 38 2.21 0.24 24.82
CA LEU A 38 3.47 0.98 25.04
C LEU A 38 4.69 0.14 24.66
N ARG A 39 4.72 -1.15 25.00
CA ARG A 39 5.81 -2.06 24.60
C ARG A 39 5.88 -2.23 23.08
N ARG A 40 4.72 -2.35 22.44
CA ARG A 40 4.61 -2.40 20.97
C ARG A 40 5.13 -1.12 20.32
N LEU A 41 4.68 0.04 20.79
CA LEU A 41 5.10 1.35 20.26
C LEU A 41 6.60 1.60 20.46
N VAL A 42 7.17 1.18 21.59
CA VAL A 42 8.62 1.27 21.82
C VAL A 42 9.37 0.38 20.83
N ALA A 43 8.94 -0.88 20.65
CA ALA A 43 9.57 -1.80 19.69
C ALA A 43 9.45 -1.29 18.24
N GLU A 44 8.32 -0.70 17.87
CA GLU A 44 8.11 -0.09 16.55
C GLU A 44 8.98 1.15 16.35
N ASN A 45 9.11 2.02 17.36
CA ASN A 45 10.02 3.17 17.31
C ASN A 45 11.48 2.75 17.19
N ASP A 46 11.90 1.71 17.91
CA ASP A 46 13.27 1.19 17.83
C ASP A 46 13.54 0.55 16.46
N ALA A 47 12.57 -0.18 15.89
CA ALA A 47 12.66 -0.71 14.53
C ALA A 47 12.76 0.42 13.49
N LEU A 48 11.89 1.43 13.55
CA LEU A 48 11.93 2.59 12.65
C LEU A 48 13.23 3.39 12.78
N ARG A 49 13.78 3.49 13.99
CA ARG A 49 15.10 4.12 14.21
C ARG A 49 16.21 3.32 13.57
N SER A 50 16.21 1.99 13.71
CA SER A 50 17.16 1.11 13.04
C SER A 50 17.06 1.24 11.52
N ASP A 51 15.84 1.23 10.97
CA ASP A 51 15.61 1.39 9.52
C ASP A 51 16.10 2.75 9.01
N LEU A 52 15.94 3.81 9.79
CA LEU A 52 16.47 5.14 9.47
C LEU A 52 18.00 5.19 9.57
N GLU A 53 18.60 4.51 10.54
CA GLU A 53 20.05 4.37 10.67
C GLU A 53 20.65 3.57 9.50
N ASP A 54 20.00 2.49 9.09
CA ASP A 54 20.39 1.68 7.92
C ASP A 54 20.19 2.45 6.61
N CYS A 55 19.09 3.20 6.48
CA CYS A 55 18.87 4.10 5.35
C CYS A 55 19.94 5.20 5.30
N ARG A 56 20.32 5.77 6.45
CA ARG A 56 21.40 6.77 6.54
C ARG A 56 22.77 6.18 6.24
N ALA A 57 23.06 4.97 6.73
CA ALA A 57 24.29 4.25 6.48
C ALA A 57 24.43 3.85 4.99
N SER A 58 23.34 3.40 4.36
CA SER A 58 23.32 3.04 2.93
C SER A 58 23.42 4.24 2.00
N ARG A 59 22.97 5.43 2.42
CA ARG A 59 23.03 6.67 1.61
C ARG A 59 24.35 7.44 1.72
N GLY A 60 25.32 6.98 2.50
CA GLY A 60 26.67 7.57 2.51
C GLY A 60 26.72 9.05 2.92
N PHE A 61 25.78 9.53 3.75
CA PHE A 61 25.89 10.83 4.39
C PHE A 61 26.73 10.67 5.66
N GLY A 62 28.04 10.84 5.49
CA GLY A 62 28.94 11.05 6.61
C GLY A 62 28.61 12.35 7.34
N ASP A 63 28.31 12.21 8.62
CA ASP A 63 28.57 13.12 9.73
C ASP A 63 28.68 14.62 9.42
N GLU A 64 27.55 15.25 9.08
CA GLU A 64 27.33 16.65 9.42
C GLU A 64 25.85 16.84 9.73
N THR A 65 25.50 16.88 11.02
CA THR A 65 24.86 18.06 11.62
C THR A 65 24.36 17.78 13.03
N THR A 66 24.76 18.69 13.92
CA THR A 66 23.95 19.20 15.02
C THR A 66 23.45 18.20 16.06
N SER A 67 24.14 18.24 17.21
CA SER A 67 23.55 18.01 18.54
C SER A 67 22.15 18.64 18.65
N PHE A 68 21.11 17.87 18.35
CA PHE A 68 19.77 18.14 18.85
C PHE A 68 19.68 17.54 20.26
N ARG A 69 19.86 18.39 21.26
CA ARG A 69 19.62 18.07 22.67
C ARG A 69 18.14 17.66 22.83
N PRO A 70 17.81 16.70 23.71
CA PRO A 70 16.43 16.41 24.01
C PRO A 70 15.80 17.66 24.64
N VAL A 71 14.67 18.08 24.09
CA VAL A 71 13.86 19.18 24.63
C VAL A 71 13.36 18.73 26.01
N ASP A 72 13.87 19.41 27.04
CA ASP A 72 13.32 19.36 28.39
C ASP A 72 11.86 19.83 28.33
N THR A 73 10.96 18.97 28.79
CA THR A 73 9.52 19.24 28.92
C THR A 73 9.23 20.13 30.14
N GLY A 74 9.94 21.26 30.25
CA GLY A 74 9.75 22.26 31.32
C GLY A 74 9.05 23.54 30.86
N GLY A 75 8.89 23.76 29.55
CA GLY A 75 8.38 25.03 29.01
C GLY A 75 6.87 25.20 28.97
N TYR A 76 6.08 24.20 29.40
CA TYR A 76 4.62 24.28 29.36
C TYR A 76 4.03 25.06 30.55
N GLU A 77 4.71 25.08 31.70
CA GLU A 77 4.27 25.83 32.88
C GLU A 77 4.50 27.35 32.70
N ASP A 78 5.59 27.74 32.04
CA ASP A 78 5.88 29.14 31.71
C ASP A 78 4.93 29.68 30.63
N LEU A 79 4.58 28.88 29.62
CA LEU A 79 3.62 29.26 28.57
C LEU A 79 2.18 29.39 29.09
N GLU A 80 1.81 28.59 30.08
CA GLU A 80 0.50 28.66 30.73
C GLU A 80 0.41 29.90 31.64
N ALA A 81 1.51 30.26 32.32
CA ALA A 81 1.63 31.52 33.06
C ALA A 81 1.62 32.75 32.14
N GLU A 82 2.28 32.69 30.98
CA GLU A 82 2.23 33.74 29.96
C GLU A 82 0.83 33.87 29.33
N LEU A 83 0.13 32.76 29.07
CA LEU A 83 -1.26 32.78 28.59
C LEU A 83 -2.23 33.37 29.63
N GLU A 84 -2.04 33.07 30.92
CA GLU A 84 -2.85 33.67 31.98
C GLU A 84 -2.50 35.15 32.20
N GLN A 85 -1.25 35.57 32.03
CA GLN A 85 -0.87 36.99 32.02
C GLN A 85 -1.50 37.74 30.84
N VAL A 86 -1.44 37.17 29.63
CA VAL A 86 -2.03 37.79 28.42
C VAL A 86 -3.56 37.83 28.51
N LYS A 87 -4.21 36.80 29.09
CA LYS A 87 -5.66 36.84 29.37
C LYS A 87 -6.00 37.89 30.41
N ALA A 88 -5.22 38.01 31.49
CA ALA A 88 -5.42 39.03 32.52
C ALA A 88 -5.22 40.46 31.96
N GLU A 89 -4.24 40.66 31.07
CA GLU A 89 -4.04 41.92 30.36
C GLU A 89 -5.19 42.23 29.39
N LEU A 90 -5.68 41.23 28.64
CA LEU A 90 -6.85 41.37 27.75
C LEU A 90 -8.13 41.68 28.54
N GLU A 91 -8.32 41.08 29.71
CA GLU A 91 -9.44 41.38 30.60
C GLU A 91 -9.31 42.76 31.25
N ALA A 92 -8.11 43.18 31.64
CA ALA A 92 -7.84 44.53 32.14
C ALA A 92 -8.03 45.60 31.06
N GLU A 93 -7.65 45.34 29.82
CA GLU A 93 -7.95 46.19 28.67
C GLU A 93 -9.45 46.23 28.36
N ARG A 94 -10.14 45.09 28.42
CA ARG A 94 -11.61 45.06 28.26
C ARG A 94 -12.30 45.86 29.34
N GLN A 95 -11.83 45.82 30.59
CA GLN A 95 -12.35 46.62 31.69
C GLN A 95 -12.03 48.12 31.52
N ARG A 96 -10.85 48.48 30.99
CA ARG A 96 -10.52 49.87 30.61
C ARG A 96 -11.41 50.38 29.47
N ASN A 97 -11.67 49.57 28.46
CA ASN A 97 -12.58 49.91 27.35
C ASN A 97 -14.05 49.97 27.81
N HIS A 98 -14.47 49.14 28.77
CA HIS A 98 -15.79 49.25 29.38
C HIS A 98 -15.93 50.52 30.25
N ALA A 99 -14.86 50.92 30.95
CA ALA A 99 -14.81 52.16 31.71
C ALA A 99 -14.74 53.43 30.84
N ALA A 100 -14.26 53.31 29.59
CA ALA A 100 -14.31 54.38 28.58
C ALA A 100 -15.71 54.58 27.97
N THR A 101 -16.71 53.75 28.33
CA THR A 101 -18.11 53.89 27.92
C THR A 101 -18.91 54.75 28.92
N ALA A 102 -18.34 55.87 29.36
CA ALA A 102 -19.07 56.98 29.99
C ALA A 102 -19.37 58.04 28.91
N PRO A 103 -20.53 58.74 28.94
CA PRO A 103 -20.92 59.61 27.84
C PRO A 103 -20.02 60.85 27.81
N VAL A 104 -19.09 60.88 26.85
CA VAL A 104 -18.22 62.02 26.57
C VAL A 104 -19.04 63.11 25.88
N PRO A 105 -18.95 64.39 26.30
CA PRO A 105 -19.64 65.48 25.65
C PRO A 105 -19.01 65.75 24.28
N VAL A 106 -19.87 65.85 23.28
CA VAL A 106 -19.56 66.04 21.87
C VAL A 106 -18.73 67.32 21.67
N GLY A 107 -17.51 67.16 21.18
CA GLY A 107 -16.65 68.26 20.81
C GLY A 107 -15.31 67.75 20.27
N HIS A 108 -15.30 67.35 19.00
CA HIS A 108 -14.30 67.68 17.95
C HIS A 108 -14.19 66.60 16.87
N ASP A 109 -14.16 67.12 15.63
CA ASP A 109 -13.72 66.57 14.35
C ASP A 109 -14.42 65.32 13.78
N GLY A 110 -15.47 65.56 12.99
CA GLY A 110 -16.23 64.53 12.25
C GLY A 110 -15.39 63.65 11.32
N ALA A 111 -14.17 64.07 10.94
CA ALA A 111 -13.27 63.26 10.14
C ALA A 111 -12.70 62.04 10.90
N GLU A 112 -12.41 62.18 12.20
CA GLU A 112 -11.90 61.05 13.01
C GLU A 112 -13.00 60.04 13.30
N LEU A 113 -14.23 60.50 13.54
CA LEU A 113 -15.41 59.65 13.71
C LEU A 113 -15.75 58.88 12.43
N ASP A 114 -15.59 59.48 11.26
CA ASP A 114 -15.84 58.80 9.99
C ASP A 114 -14.74 57.78 9.65
N ASN A 115 -13.48 58.03 10.03
CA ASN A 115 -12.40 57.04 9.91
C ASN A 115 -12.61 55.85 10.85
N LEU A 116 -12.92 56.09 12.13
CA LEU A 116 -13.24 55.04 13.11
C LEU A 116 -14.46 54.21 12.68
N ARG A 117 -15.45 54.83 12.02
CA ARG A 117 -16.60 54.09 11.44
C ARG A 117 -16.21 53.22 10.26
N ARG A 118 -15.25 53.64 9.45
CA ARG A 118 -14.74 52.88 8.30
C ARG A 118 -13.94 51.68 8.76
N GLU A 119 -13.03 51.87 9.70
CA GLU A 119 -12.28 50.78 10.35
C GLU A 119 -13.20 49.79 11.06
N ALA A 120 -14.23 50.29 11.76
CA ALA A 120 -15.22 49.42 12.41
C ALA A 120 -16.12 48.67 11.40
N ALA A 121 -16.30 49.19 10.18
CA ALA A 121 -17.01 48.49 9.11
C ALA A 121 -16.15 47.42 8.44
N GLU A 122 -14.86 47.71 8.21
CA GLU A 122 -13.87 46.78 7.67
C GLU A 122 -13.63 45.60 8.63
N ALA A 123 -13.44 45.88 9.93
CA ALA A 123 -13.31 44.84 10.95
C ALA A 123 -14.57 43.96 11.05
N ARG A 124 -15.77 44.51 10.79
CA ARG A 124 -17.01 43.73 10.76
C ARG A 124 -17.08 42.82 9.54
N SER A 125 -16.69 43.30 8.35
CA SER A 125 -16.62 42.45 7.16
C SER A 125 -15.59 41.34 7.31
N GLU A 126 -14.42 41.62 7.90
CA GLU A 126 -13.41 40.59 8.15
C GLU A 126 -13.90 39.53 9.13
N VAL A 127 -14.64 39.91 10.18
CA VAL A 127 -15.26 38.96 11.12
C VAL A 127 -16.34 38.12 10.44
N GLU A 128 -17.11 38.69 9.50
CA GLU A 128 -18.11 37.95 8.72
C GLU A 128 -17.45 36.95 7.76
N ASP A 129 -16.36 37.34 7.10
CA ASP A 129 -15.59 36.47 6.21
C ASP A 129 -14.89 35.34 6.99
N LEU A 130 -14.29 35.65 8.14
CA LEU A 130 -13.71 34.63 9.02
C LEU A 130 -14.75 33.65 9.53
N ARG A 131 -15.96 34.11 9.89
CA ARG A 131 -17.07 33.22 10.27
C ARG A 131 -17.52 32.33 9.12
N ARG A 132 -17.53 32.86 7.89
CA ARG A 132 -17.86 32.08 6.70
C ARG A 132 -16.82 30.98 6.46
N GLN A 133 -15.54 31.32 6.53
CA GLN A 133 -14.44 30.36 6.42
C GLN A 133 -14.48 29.30 7.52
N LEU A 134 -14.80 29.70 8.76
CA LEU A 134 -14.94 28.78 9.89
C LEU A 134 -16.09 27.80 9.65
N GLY A 135 -17.25 28.28 9.19
CA GLY A 135 -18.39 27.44 8.83
C GLY A 135 -18.10 26.48 7.66
N GLU A 136 -17.36 26.91 6.65
CA GLU A 136 -16.89 26.04 5.55
C GLU A 136 -15.92 24.97 6.06
N SER A 137 -15.01 25.32 6.97
CA SER A 137 -14.08 24.37 7.59
C SER A 137 -14.78 23.34 8.50
N GLU A 138 -15.81 23.76 9.24
CA GLU A 138 -16.62 22.89 10.10
C GLU A 138 -17.45 21.90 9.26
N GLN A 139 -18.03 22.36 8.14
CA GLN A 139 -18.72 21.48 7.20
C GLN A 139 -17.76 20.49 6.54
N ALA A 140 -16.55 20.92 6.16
CA ALA A 140 -15.52 20.03 5.63
C ALA A 140 -15.10 18.97 6.67
N ARG A 141 -14.93 19.38 7.94
CA ARG A 141 -14.62 18.48 9.05
C ARG A 141 -15.74 17.47 9.30
N SER A 142 -16.99 17.90 9.27
CA SER A 142 -18.16 17.00 9.41
C SER A 142 -18.19 15.95 8.30
N ARG A 143 -18.00 16.36 7.04
CA ARG A 143 -17.93 15.43 5.89
C ARG A 143 -16.76 14.46 6.02
N ALA A 144 -15.60 14.94 6.48
CA ALA A 144 -14.45 14.08 6.72
C ALA A 144 -14.72 13.07 7.84
N GLN A 145 -15.43 13.46 8.90
CA GLN A 145 -15.81 12.59 10.00
C GLN A 145 -16.85 11.54 9.55
N GLU A 146 -17.85 11.92 8.77
CA GLU A 146 -18.80 10.98 8.17
C GLU A 146 -18.09 9.99 7.24
N ALA A 147 -17.17 10.45 6.38
CA ALA A 147 -16.36 9.60 5.53
C ALA A 147 -15.49 8.62 6.36
N ALA A 148 -14.88 9.08 7.44
CA ALA A 148 -14.09 8.24 8.35
C ALA A 148 -14.94 7.17 9.02
N THR A 149 -16.14 7.49 9.51
CA THR A 149 -17.05 6.49 10.10
C THR A 149 -17.53 5.46 9.07
N THR A 150 -17.73 5.90 7.82
CA THR A 150 -18.14 5.02 6.72
C THR A 150 -17.00 4.07 6.33
N ALA A 151 -15.78 4.59 6.23
CA ALA A 151 -14.57 3.79 6.00
C ALA A 151 -14.33 2.79 7.14
N GLN A 152 -14.56 3.20 8.40
CA GLN A 152 -14.41 2.31 9.55
C GLN A 152 -15.43 1.17 9.55
N ARG A 153 -16.69 1.43 9.16
CA ARG A 153 -17.69 0.37 8.96
C ARG A 153 -17.30 -0.58 7.83
N GLN A 154 -16.82 -0.05 6.70
CA GLN A 154 -16.35 -0.88 5.60
C GLN A 154 -15.17 -1.77 6.00
N LEU A 155 -14.24 -1.25 6.81
CA LEU A 155 -13.13 -2.02 7.39
C LEU A 155 -13.61 -3.12 8.33
N SER A 156 -14.58 -2.85 9.21
CA SER A 156 -15.14 -3.89 10.10
C SER A 156 -15.91 -4.97 9.35
N ASP A 157 -16.64 -4.59 8.30
CA ASP A 157 -17.39 -5.56 7.47
C ASP A 157 -16.44 -6.43 6.64
N ALA A 158 -15.36 -5.83 6.14
CA ALA A 158 -14.30 -6.55 5.43
C ALA A 158 -13.51 -7.49 6.35
N SER A 159 -13.23 -7.08 7.60
CA SER A 159 -12.56 -7.95 8.57
C SER A 159 -13.45 -9.12 9.00
N ALA A 160 -14.74 -8.87 9.25
CA ALA A 160 -15.72 -9.92 9.57
C ALA A 160 -15.86 -10.94 8.42
N SER A 161 -15.92 -10.45 7.17
CA SER A 161 -15.99 -11.33 5.99
C SER A 161 -14.71 -12.17 5.81
N ARG A 162 -13.53 -11.60 6.08
CA ARG A 162 -12.25 -12.34 6.06
C ARG A 162 -12.21 -13.40 7.16
N GLU A 163 -12.70 -13.09 8.35
CA GLU A 163 -12.72 -14.02 9.48
C GLU A 163 -13.69 -15.20 9.23
N GLN A 164 -14.87 -14.93 8.66
CA GLN A 164 -15.78 -15.98 8.20
C GLN A 164 -15.14 -16.84 7.10
N GLY A 165 -14.45 -16.24 6.13
CA GLY A 165 -13.69 -16.97 5.13
C GLY A 165 -12.63 -17.88 5.74
N ALA A 166 -11.86 -17.38 6.70
CA ALA A 166 -10.85 -18.16 7.42
C ALA A 166 -11.49 -19.33 8.20
N GLN A 167 -12.61 -19.10 8.89
CA GLN A 167 -13.35 -20.15 9.59
C GLN A 167 -13.85 -21.24 8.64
N ASN A 168 -14.39 -20.88 7.48
CA ASN A 168 -14.83 -21.84 6.46
C ASN A 168 -13.67 -22.68 5.93
N THR A 169 -12.54 -22.05 5.57
CA THR A 169 -11.35 -22.79 5.11
C THR A 169 -10.79 -23.70 6.21
N ASN A 170 -10.84 -23.29 7.48
CA ASN A 170 -10.36 -24.11 8.58
C ASN A 170 -11.30 -25.30 8.85
N ALA A 171 -12.61 -25.11 8.69
CA ALA A 171 -13.58 -26.19 8.73
C ALA A 171 -13.39 -27.20 7.59
N GLU A 172 -13.14 -26.71 6.37
CA GLU A 172 -12.81 -27.57 5.22
C GLU A 172 -11.50 -28.34 5.42
N LEU A 173 -10.45 -27.69 5.96
CA LEU A 173 -9.19 -28.36 6.31
C LEU A 173 -9.37 -29.41 7.41
N ALA A 174 -10.25 -29.16 8.39
CA ALA A 174 -10.58 -30.14 9.43
C ALA A 174 -11.30 -31.36 8.83
N ASP A 175 -12.26 -31.15 7.93
CA ASP A 175 -12.96 -32.23 7.24
C ASP A 175 -12.01 -33.05 6.34
N LEU A 176 -11.15 -32.39 5.56
CA LEU A 176 -10.13 -33.06 4.76
C LEU A 176 -9.17 -33.89 5.61
N ARG A 177 -8.73 -33.36 6.76
CA ARG A 177 -7.89 -34.11 7.72
C ARG A 177 -8.61 -35.35 8.25
N SER A 178 -9.89 -35.24 8.59
CA SER A 178 -10.69 -36.39 9.04
C SER A 178 -10.86 -37.45 7.94
N ARG A 179 -11.04 -37.03 6.69
CA ARG A 179 -11.09 -37.95 5.53
C ARG A 179 -9.75 -38.63 5.29
N MET A 180 -8.63 -37.92 5.40
CA MET A 180 -7.31 -38.53 5.28
C MET A 180 -7.06 -39.57 6.38
N SER A 181 -7.37 -39.26 7.63
CA SER A 181 -7.23 -40.24 8.72
C SER A 181 -8.11 -41.47 8.52
N ALA A 182 -9.33 -41.28 7.99
CA ALA A 182 -10.22 -42.40 7.67
C ALA A 182 -9.66 -43.26 6.52
N CYS A 183 -9.08 -42.65 5.49
CA CYS A 183 -8.39 -43.38 4.42
C CYS A 183 -7.17 -44.15 4.95
N ASP A 184 -6.36 -43.55 5.82
CA ASP A 184 -5.19 -44.22 6.42
C ASP A 184 -5.62 -45.43 7.27
N GLU A 185 -6.70 -45.32 8.03
CA GLU A 185 -7.28 -46.45 8.76
C GLU A 185 -7.76 -47.55 7.80
N GLN A 186 -8.42 -47.19 6.70
CA GLN A 186 -8.83 -48.15 5.68
C GLN A 186 -7.63 -48.88 5.07
N VAL A 187 -6.55 -48.17 4.73
CA VAL A 187 -5.32 -48.76 4.21
C VAL A 187 -4.74 -49.76 5.21
N ARG A 188 -4.61 -49.37 6.50
CA ARG A 188 -4.13 -50.29 7.55
C ARG A 188 -4.99 -51.54 7.67
N THR A 189 -6.31 -51.42 7.57
CA THR A 189 -7.20 -52.60 7.62
C THR A 189 -7.05 -53.50 6.40
N LEU A 190 -6.80 -52.94 5.22
CA LEU A 190 -6.57 -53.71 3.99
C LEU A 190 -5.22 -54.43 4.03
N GLU A 191 -4.18 -53.75 4.52
CA GLU A 191 -2.85 -54.35 4.73
C GLU A 191 -2.92 -55.53 5.70
N ALA A 192 -3.60 -55.38 6.85
CA ALA A 192 -3.80 -56.48 7.79
C ALA A 192 -4.56 -57.66 7.16
N ARG A 193 -5.57 -57.40 6.32
CA ARG A 193 -6.29 -58.45 5.58
C ARG A 193 -5.41 -59.16 4.55
N LEU A 194 -4.50 -58.44 3.89
CA LEU A 194 -3.54 -59.02 2.96
C LEU A 194 -2.52 -59.89 3.69
N GLU A 195 -2.00 -59.45 4.83
CA GLU A 195 -1.11 -60.26 5.66
C GLU A 195 -1.80 -61.55 6.15
N GLU A 196 -3.05 -61.46 6.61
CA GLU A 196 -3.82 -62.65 6.98
C GLU A 196 -4.05 -63.60 5.80
N ALA A 197 -4.36 -63.07 4.61
CA ALA A 197 -4.55 -63.87 3.41
C ALA A 197 -3.26 -64.57 2.98
N ASN A 198 -2.12 -63.86 3.03
CA ASN A 198 -0.80 -64.41 2.74
C ASN A 198 -0.43 -65.51 3.73
N ALA A 199 -0.65 -65.29 5.04
CA ALA A 199 -0.40 -66.31 6.05
C ALA A 199 -1.29 -67.56 5.87
N ARG A 200 -2.52 -67.41 5.36
CA ARG A 200 -3.39 -68.55 5.00
C ARG A 200 -2.86 -69.29 3.78
N ALA A 201 -2.36 -68.58 2.76
CA ALA A 201 -1.76 -69.18 1.58
C ALA A 201 -0.50 -69.99 1.94
N GLU A 202 0.41 -69.44 2.74
CA GLU A 202 1.62 -70.15 3.21
C GLU A 202 1.28 -71.42 4.00
N ARG A 203 0.26 -71.38 4.86
CA ARG A 203 -0.22 -72.57 5.59
C ARG A 203 -0.77 -73.63 4.64
N ALA A 204 -1.52 -73.23 3.61
CA ALA A 204 -2.06 -74.15 2.62
C ALA A 204 -0.95 -74.79 1.77
N GLU A 205 0.05 -74.02 1.36
CA GLU A 205 1.23 -74.52 0.65
C GLU A 205 2.05 -75.50 1.52
N GLY A 206 2.23 -75.20 2.80
CA GLY A 206 2.86 -76.11 3.76
C GLY A 206 2.12 -77.46 3.88
N GLN A 207 0.79 -77.43 3.95
CA GLN A 207 -0.03 -78.64 3.99
C GLN A 207 0.07 -79.46 2.70
N LEU A 208 0.10 -78.80 1.53
CA LEU A 208 0.29 -79.47 0.24
C LEU A 208 1.70 -80.11 0.13
N ALA A 209 2.73 -79.42 0.60
CA ALA A 209 4.10 -79.95 0.62
C ALA A 209 4.24 -81.17 1.54
N GLU A 210 3.57 -81.17 2.71
CA GLU A 210 3.50 -82.33 3.60
C GLU A 210 2.72 -83.50 2.99
N ALA A 211 1.59 -83.23 2.34
CA ALA A 211 0.80 -84.25 1.65
C ALA A 211 1.59 -84.90 0.50
N ASN A 212 2.29 -84.09 -0.30
CA ASN A 212 3.17 -84.59 -1.38
C ASN A 212 4.33 -85.44 -0.85
N ARG A 213 4.94 -85.05 0.28
CA ARG A 213 5.99 -85.84 0.93
C ARG A 213 5.47 -87.20 1.37
N ARG A 214 4.29 -87.24 2.00
CA ARG A 214 3.62 -88.49 2.40
C ARG A 214 3.27 -89.36 1.19
N ALA A 215 2.84 -88.75 0.08
CA ALA A 215 2.58 -89.47 -1.16
C ALA A 215 3.87 -90.10 -1.73
N GLN A 216 4.98 -89.35 -1.77
CA GLN A 216 6.28 -89.86 -2.22
C GLN A 216 6.83 -90.97 -1.31
N GLU A 217 6.69 -90.85 0.01
CA GLU A 217 7.07 -91.91 0.95
C GLU A 217 6.20 -93.19 0.78
N ALA A 218 4.91 -93.03 0.47
CA ALA A 218 4.02 -94.14 0.16
C ALA A 218 4.35 -94.79 -1.19
N GLU A 219 4.71 -94.01 -2.21
CA GLU A 219 5.20 -94.50 -3.50
C GLU A 219 6.53 -95.25 -3.36
N ALA A 220 7.48 -94.75 -2.55
CA ALA A 220 8.73 -95.45 -2.25
C ALA A 220 8.50 -96.78 -1.49
N ARG A 221 7.50 -96.83 -0.61
CA ARG A 221 7.03 -98.08 0.02
C ARG A 221 6.35 -99.03 -0.96
N ALA A 222 5.59 -98.52 -1.93
CA ALA A 222 4.97 -99.34 -2.97
C ALA A 222 6.01 -99.93 -3.94
N GLN A 223 7.03 -99.15 -4.32
CA GLN A 223 8.13 -99.60 -5.16
C GLN A 223 9.05 -100.63 -4.47
N SER A 224 9.07 -100.70 -3.14
CA SER A 224 9.82 -101.70 -2.36
C SER A 224 9.01 -102.94 -1.96
N ALA A 225 7.71 -103.01 -2.31
CA ALA A 225 6.79 -104.06 -1.86
C ALA A 225 6.14 -104.91 -2.99
N ALA A 226 6.66 -104.90 -4.22
CA ALA A 226 6.16 -105.77 -5.30
C ALA A 226 7.26 -106.66 -5.92
N PRO A 227 7.15 -108.01 -5.82
CA PRO A 227 8.19 -108.97 -6.20
C PRO A 227 7.96 -109.63 -7.57
N ALA A 228 9.07 -110.13 -8.13
CA ALA A 228 9.25 -111.36 -8.91
C ALA A 228 8.02 -112.07 -9.51
N ALA A 229 7.91 -112.07 -10.85
CA ALA A 229 7.55 -113.25 -11.66
C ALA A 229 7.60 -112.92 -13.17
N ALA A 230 8.62 -113.40 -13.90
CA ALA A 230 8.54 -113.86 -15.30
C ALA A 230 9.94 -114.11 -15.89
N ALA A 231 10.32 -115.39 -16.10
CA ALA A 231 11.11 -115.85 -17.25
C ALA A 231 11.45 -117.35 -17.15
N ALA A 232 10.87 -118.16 -18.05
CA ALA A 232 11.43 -119.35 -18.75
C ALA A 232 10.27 -120.25 -19.28
N PRO A 233 10.48 -121.15 -20.26
CA PRO A 233 11.13 -121.04 -21.56
C PRO A 233 10.18 -121.51 -22.71
N ALA A 234 10.69 -121.47 -23.95
CA ALA A 234 10.05 -121.98 -25.15
C ALA A 234 10.04 -123.52 -25.24
N ASP A 235 8.97 -124.11 -25.79
CA ASP A 235 9.00 -125.42 -26.43
C ASP A 235 7.95 -125.54 -27.56
N ALA A 236 8.34 -126.26 -28.61
CA ALA A 236 7.69 -126.38 -29.91
C ALA A 236 6.95 -127.71 -30.02
N GLY A 237 5.73 -127.73 -30.59
CA GLY A 237 5.06 -129.01 -30.83
C GLY A 237 3.65 -128.97 -31.41
N GLN A 238 3.60 -129.19 -32.73
CA GLN A 238 2.57 -129.89 -33.51
C GLN A 238 1.30 -129.15 -34.01
N PRO A 239 0.90 -129.41 -35.27
CA PRO A 239 -0.13 -128.66 -35.98
C PRO A 239 -1.47 -129.42 -36.03
N ASN A 240 -2.57 -128.65 -36.09
CA ASN A 240 -3.91 -129.01 -36.59
C ASN A 240 -5.09 -129.12 -35.61
N GLU A 241 -4.98 -128.60 -34.38
CA GLU A 241 -6.16 -128.18 -33.57
C GLU A 241 -6.04 -126.75 -33.01
N SER A 242 -4.83 -126.17 -33.05
CA SER A 242 -4.50 -124.80 -32.65
C SER A 242 -5.13 -123.74 -33.55
N SER A 243 -5.49 -124.03 -34.80
CA SER A 243 -6.10 -123.05 -35.71
C SER A 243 -7.50 -122.59 -35.25
N ALA A 244 -8.30 -123.46 -34.64
CA ALA A 244 -9.61 -123.11 -34.11
C ALA A 244 -9.51 -122.22 -32.86
N ILE A 245 -8.60 -122.56 -31.94
CA ILE A 245 -8.32 -121.77 -30.74
C ILE A 245 -7.62 -120.45 -31.10
N ILE A 246 -6.73 -120.45 -32.09
CA ILE A 246 -6.11 -119.24 -32.65
C ILE A 246 -7.17 -118.35 -33.33
N SER A 247 -8.18 -118.92 -34.00
CA SER A 247 -9.26 -118.11 -34.59
C SER A 247 -10.20 -117.50 -33.54
N LEU A 248 -10.44 -118.20 -32.42
CA LEU A 248 -11.18 -117.67 -31.28
C LEU A 248 -10.35 -116.60 -30.55
N ALA A 249 -9.06 -116.84 -30.36
CA ALA A 249 -8.13 -115.89 -29.78
C ALA A 249 -7.92 -114.66 -30.69
N GLN A 250 -7.87 -114.83 -32.00
CA GLN A 250 -7.85 -113.74 -32.98
C GLN A 250 -9.16 -112.96 -32.94
N ARG A 251 -10.32 -113.61 -32.89
CA ARG A 251 -11.61 -112.89 -32.73
C ARG A 251 -11.72 -112.14 -31.40
N LEU A 252 -11.31 -112.75 -30.30
CA LEU A 252 -11.29 -112.10 -28.99
C LEU A 252 -10.29 -110.94 -28.97
N HIS A 253 -9.13 -111.11 -29.62
CA HIS A 253 -8.13 -110.08 -29.77
C HIS A 253 -8.64 -108.93 -30.64
N ASP A 254 -9.20 -109.20 -31.81
CA ASP A 254 -9.80 -108.23 -32.71
C ASP A 254 -10.96 -107.50 -32.01
N GLN A 255 -11.74 -108.21 -31.18
CA GLN A 255 -12.79 -107.61 -30.35
C GLN A 255 -12.20 -106.66 -29.30
N HIS A 256 -11.16 -107.06 -28.56
CA HIS A 256 -10.51 -106.19 -27.59
C HIS A 256 -9.74 -105.03 -28.24
N VAL A 257 -9.22 -105.21 -29.45
CA VAL A 257 -8.62 -104.14 -30.25
C VAL A 257 -9.71 -103.15 -30.67
N ALA A 258 -10.85 -103.60 -31.17
CA ALA A 258 -11.97 -102.73 -31.52
C ALA A 258 -12.57 -102.00 -30.29
N GLU A 259 -12.68 -102.67 -29.15
CA GLU A 259 -13.08 -102.07 -27.87
C GLU A 259 -12.03 -101.05 -27.36
N GLY A 260 -10.74 -101.36 -27.52
CA GLY A 260 -9.62 -100.48 -27.22
C GLY A 260 -9.58 -99.23 -28.11
N GLU A 261 -9.83 -99.39 -29.41
CA GLU A 261 -9.94 -98.28 -30.36
C GLU A 261 -11.15 -97.41 -30.07
N SER A 262 -12.29 -98.02 -29.73
CA SER A 262 -13.51 -97.30 -29.34
C SER A 262 -13.34 -96.51 -28.04
N THR A 263 -12.73 -97.10 -27.01
CA THR A 263 -12.45 -96.41 -25.74
C THR A 263 -11.40 -95.32 -25.91
N LYS A 264 -10.35 -95.56 -26.69
CA LYS A 264 -9.36 -94.53 -27.06
C LYS A 264 -10.02 -93.37 -27.81
N ALA A 265 -10.88 -93.64 -28.79
CA ALA A 265 -11.59 -92.60 -29.54
C ALA A 265 -12.47 -91.74 -28.61
N LYS A 266 -13.18 -92.37 -27.65
CA LYS A 266 -13.96 -91.66 -26.63
C LYS A 266 -13.09 -90.77 -25.74
N LEU A 267 -11.95 -91.28 -25.25
CA LEU A 267 -11.03 -90.51 -24.41
C LEU A 267 -10.38 -89.36 -25.18
N LEU A 268 -10.05 -89.57 -26.46
CA LEU A 268 -9.53 -88.50 -27.32
C LEU A 268 -10.58 -87.42 -27.54
N GLN A 269 -11.84 -87.80 -27.80
CA GLN A 269 -12.93 -86.85 -27.94
C GLN A 269 -13.16 -86.06 -26.64
N GLU A 270 -13.20 -86.74 -25.49
CA GLU A 270 -13.36 -86.10 -24.19
C GLU A 270 -12.19 -85.15 -23.86
N ALA A 271 -10.96 -85.56 -24.19
CA ALA A 271 -9.77 -84.72 -24.05
C ALA A 271 -9.78 -83.51 -24.99
N GLU A 272 -10.24 -83.68 -26.23
CA GLU A 272 -10.42 -82.60 -27.20
C GLU A 272 -11.48 -81.59 -26.75
N ASP A 273 -12.61 -82.07 -26.24
CA ASP A 273 -13.70 -81.26 -25.68
C ASP A 273 -13.27 -80.52 -24.41
N TYR A 274 -12.49 -81.18 -23.55
CA TYR A 274 -11.93 -80.54 -22.35
C TYR A 274 -10.91 -79.47 -22.73
N ARG A 275 -9.98 -79.77 -23.65
CA ARG A 275 -9.02 -78.78 -24.17
C ARG A 275 -9.74 -77.60 -24.80
N GLY A 276 -10.78 -77.84 -25.61
CA GLY A 276 -11.59 -76.80 -26.23
C GLY A 276 -12.24 -75.88 -25.20
N ARG A 277 -12.81 -76.46 -24.12
CA ARG A 277 -13.37 -75.68 -22.99
C ARG A 277 -12.34 -74.83 -22.29
N VAL A 278 -11.18 -75.40 -21.95
CA VAL A 278 -10.11 -74.67 -21.25
C VAL A 278 -9.56 -73.53 -22.11
N VAL A 279 -9.34 -73.76 -23.40
CA VAL A 279 -8.88 -72.71 -24.33
C VAL A 279 -9.94 -71.62 -24.47
N ALA A 280 -11.21 -71.97 -24.62
CA ALA A 280 -12.29 -70.98 -24.71
C ALA A 280 -12.43 -70.14 -23.42
N GLU A 281 -12.28 -70.77 -22.25
CA GLU A 281 -12.31 -70.06 -20.96
C GLU A 281 -11.09 -69.14 -20.79
N ALA A 282 -9.90 -69.60 -21.20
CA ALA A 282 -8.69 -68.78 -21.20
C ALA A 282 -8.81 -67.58 -22.15
N ASP A 283 -9.33 -67.79 -23.36
CA ASP A 283 -9.56 -66.73 -24.34
C ASP A 283 -10.61 -65.73 -23.85
N HIS A 284 -11.66 -66.19 -23.16
CA HIS A 284 -12.66 -65.31 -22.54
C HIS A 284 -12.03 -64.44 -21.45
N LYS A 285 -11.30 -65.05 -20.52
CA LYS A 285 -10.61 -64.33 -19.43
C LYS A 285 -9.58 -63.33 -19.97
N ALA A 286 -8.84 -63.70 -21.02
CA ALA A 286 -7.89 -62.80 -21.68
C ALA A 286 -8.60 -61.59 -22.30
N LYS A 287 -9.73 -61.80 -23.00
CA LYS A 287 -10.54 -60.70 -23.57
C LYS A 287 -11.13 -59.81 -22.49
N ASP A 288 -11.62 -60.38 -21.40
CA ASP A 288 -12.16 -59.60 -20.27
C ASP A 288 -11.07 -58.73 -19.64
N LEU A 289 -9.89 -59.30 -19.39
CA LEU A 289 -8.75 -58.56 -18.83
C LEU A 289 -8.28 -57.43 -19.76
N VAL A 290 -8.21 -57.68 -21.06
CA VAL A 290 -7.85 -56.63 -22.04
C VAL A 290 -8.92 -55.54 -22.07
N THR A 291 -10.20 -55.89 -22.08
CA THR A 291 -11.30 -54.93 -22.15
C THR A 291 -11.35 -54.08 -20.88
N THR A 292 -11.23 -54.69 -19.70
CA THR A 292 -11.17 -53.98 -18.42
C THR A 292 -9.91 -53.12 -18.30
N GLY A 293 -8.77 -53.60 -18.81
CA GLY A 293 -7.54 -52.82 -18.90
C GLY A 293 -7.69 -51.59 -19.80
N GLN A 294 -8.31 -51.75 -20.97
CA GLN A 294 -8.59 -50.64 -21.90
C GLN A 294 -9.55 -49.63 -21.28
N GLN A 295 -10.65 -50.08 -20.66
CA GLN A 295 -11.61 -49.20 -20.00
C GLN A 295 -10.98 -48.40 -18.86
N THR A 296 -10.12 -49.03 -18.05
CA THR A 296 -9.44 -48.34 -16.95
C THR A 296 -8.40 -47.35 -17.46
N HIS A 297 -7.66 -47.71 -18.53
CA HIS A 297 -6.73 -46.80 -19.20
C HIS A 297 -7.46 -45.56 -19.75
N ASP A 298 -8.51 -45.77 -20.54
CA ASP A 298 -9.27 -44.68 -21.16
C ASP A 298 -9.88 -43.76 -20.10
N ARG A 299 -10.40 -44.35 -19.00
CA ARG A 299 -10.92 -43.60 -17.85
C ARG A 299 -9.85 -42.72 -17.21
N LEU A 300 -8.66 -43.27 -16.95
CA LEU A 300 -7.56 -42.52 -16.33
C LEU A 300 -7.03 -41.41 -17.25
N VAL A 301 -6.93 -41.69 -18.55
CA VAL A 301 -6.53 -40.67 -19.55
C VAL A 301 -7.56 -39.55 -19.58
N HIS A 302 -8.85 -39.86 -19.59
CA HIS A 302 -9.90 -38.85 -19.59
C HIS A 302 -9.95 -38.03 -18.30
N GLU A 303 -9.82 -38.67 -17.14
CA GLU A 303 -9.72 -37.97 -15.85
C GLU A 303 -8.47 -37.07 -15.80
N GLY A 304 -7.34 -37.56 -16.34
CA GLY A 304 -6.10 -36.79 -16.45
C GLY A 304 -6.23 -35.57 -17.36
N GLN A 305 -6.82 -35.75 -18.54
CA GLN A 305 -7.10 -34.66 -19.48
C GLN A 305 -8.05 -33.63 -18.88
N THR A 306 -9.14 -34.07 -18.25
CA THR A 306 -10.11 -33.18 -17.60
C THR A 306 -9.45 -32.33 -16.51
N LYS A 307 -8.62 -32.95 -15.65
CA LYS A 307 -7.88 -32.22 -14.61
C LYS A 307 -6.84 -31.27 -15.20
N HIS A 308 -6.14 -31.69 -16.25
CA HIS A 308 -5.19 -30.84 -16.95
C HIS A 308 -5.88 -29.60 -17.52
N ASP A 309 -6.98 -29.78 -18.24
CA ASP A 309 -7.74 -28.69 -18.85
C ASP A 309 -8.29 -27.74 -17.78
N GLN A 310 -8.76 -28.26 -16.64
CA GLN A 310 -9.19 -27.45 -15.50
C GLN A 310 -8.05 -26.63 -14.89
N LEU A 311 -6.86 -27.21 -14.73
CA LEU A 311 -5.69 -26.49 -14.22
C LEU A 311 -5.21 -25.43 -15.20
N VAL A 312 -5.22 -25.73 -16.50
CA VAL A 312 -4.89 -24.76 -17.53
C VAL A 312 -5.91 -23.62 -17.55
N ALA A 313 -7.20 -23.92 -17.47
CA ALA A 313 -8.25 -22.90 -17.44
C ALA A 313 -8.15 -22.00 -16.20
N THR A 314 -8.00 -22.57 -15.01
CA THR A 314 -7.83 -21.78 -13.78
C THR A 314 -6.51 -21.00 -13.77
N GLY A 315 -5.44 -21.56 -14.34
CA GLY A 315 -4.17 -20.86 -14.55
C GLY A 315 -4.31 -19.67 -15.50
N GLN A 316 -5.03 -19.83 -16.60
CA GLN A 316 -5.31 -18.77 -17.57
C GLN A 316 -6.18 -17.67 -16.95
N GLU A 317 -7.26 -18.02 -16.25
CA GLU A 317 -8.14 -17.05 -15.60
C GLU A 317 -7.40 -16.23 -14.52
N THR A 318 -6.58 -16.90 -13.70
CA THR A 318 -5.79 -16.19 -12.69
C THR A 318 -4.71 -15.31 -13.31
N HIS A 319 -4.07 -15.77 -14.38
CA HIS A 319 -3.10 -14.96 -15.14
C HIS A 319 -3.77 -13.72 -15.74
N ASP A 320 -4.86 -13.90 -16.47
CA ASP A 320 -5.58 -12.81 -17.12
C ASP A 320 -6.09 -11.80 -16.10
N ARG A 321 -6.57 -12.26 -14.94
CA ARG A 321 -6.97 -11.40 -13.82
C ARG A 321 -5.79 -10.57 -13.30
N LEU A 322 -4.63 -11.19 -13.06
CA LEU A 322 -3.45 -10.48 -12.58
C LEU A 322 -2.94 -9.45 -13.60
N VAL A 323 -2.98 -9.79 -14.90
CA VAL A 323 -2.62 -8.86 -15.97
C VAL A 323 -3.58 -7.67 -16.00
N HIS A 324 -4.89 -7.91 -15.91
CA HIS A 324 -5.89 -6.82 -15.87
C HIS A 324 -5.75 -5.94 -14.63
N GLU A 325 -5.60 -6.53 -13.44
CA GLU A 325 -5.38 -5.78 -12.21
C GLU A 325 -4.06 -4.97 -12.26
N GLY A 326 -3.01 -5.55 -12.83
CA GLY A 326 -1.73 -4.88 -13.05
C GLY A 326 -1.84 -3.71 -14.03
N GLN A 327 -2.52 -3.90 -15.16
CA GLN A 327 -2.78 -2.84 -16.14
C GLN A 327 -3.64 -1.72 -15.56
N ALA A 328 -4.71 -2.05 -14.84
CA ALA A 328 -5.57 -1.06 -14.21
C ALA A 328 -4.81 -0.19 -13.19
N LYS A 329 -3.99 -0.80 -12.33
CA LYS A 329 -3.14 -0.06 -11.38
C LYS A 329 -2.07 0.77 -12.07
N HIS A 330 -1.49 0.24 -13.16
CA HIS A 330 -0.52 0.98 -13.95
C HIS A 330 -1.16 2.24 -14.55
N ASP A 331 -2.32 2.10 -15.19
CA ASP A 331 -3.04 3.21 -15.81
C ASP A 331 -3.48 4.25 -14.75
N GLU A 332 -3.89 3.79 -13.57
CA GLU A 332 -4.21 4.67 -12.44
C GLU A 332 -3.00 5.47 -11.96
N LEU A 333 -1.84 4.82 -11.77
CA LEU A 333 -0.59 5.49 -11.37
C LEU A 333 -0.10 6.48 -12.43
N VAL A 334 -0.21 6.12 -13.71
CA VAL A 334 0.16 7.01 -14.81
C VAL A 334 -0.78 8.21 -14.87
N SER A 335 -2.10 8.00 -14.75
CA SER A 335 -3.09 9.08 -14.74
C SER A 335 -2.92 10.02 -13.54
N THR A 336 -2.71 9.47 -12.33
CA THR A 336 -2.47 10.29 -11.13
C THR A 336 -1.15 11.05 -11.23
N GLY A 337 -0.09 10.41 -11.72
CA GLY A 337 1.20 11.05 -11.98
C GLY A 337 1.11 12.17 -13.02
N GLN A 338 0.38 11.96 -14.11
CA GLN A 338 0.14 12.98 -15.14
C GLN A 338 -0.64 14.17 -14.59
N LYS A 339 -1.72 13.93 -13.83
CA LYS A 339 -2.50 15.00 -13.19
C LYS A 339 -1.65 15.82 -12.22
N ALA A 340 -0.86 15.15 -11.36
CA ALA A 340 0.02 15.83 -10.42
C ALA A 340 1.09 16.67 -11.14
N HIS A 341 1.70 16.11 -12.19
CA HIS A 341 2.65 16.83 -13.03
C HIS A 341 2.00 18.06 -13.69
N ASP A 342 0.83 17.91 -14.29
CA ASP A 342 0.14 19.00 -14.98
C ASP A 342 -0.25 20.12 -14.02
N THR A 343 -0.71 19.78 -12.81
CA THR A 343 -0.95 20.76 -11.74
C THR A 343 0.32 21.50 -11.36
N MET A 344 1.43 20.79 -11.11
CA MET A 344 2.70 21.43 -10.73
C MET A 344 3.22 22.38 -11.83
N VAL A 345 3.05 21.99 -13.10
CA VAL A 345 3.44 22.83 -14.23
C VAL A 345 2.52 24.05 -14.37
N GLN A 346 1.21 23.91 -14.12
CA GLN A 346 0.27 25.04 -14.09
C GLN A 346 0.63 26.03 -12.97
N GLU A 347 0.81 25.53 -11.75
CA GLU A 347 1.22 26.35 -10.59
C GLU A 347 2.55 27.06 -10.85
N GLY A 348 3.52 26.37 -11.45
CA GLY A 348 4.81 26.95 -11.85
C GLY A 348 4.66 28.08 -12.87
N ARG A 349 3.77 27.91 -13.87
CA ARG A 349 3.46 28.96 -14.85
C ARG A 349 2.75 30.15 -14.23
N ASP A 350 1.80 29.92 -13.34
CA ASP A 350 1.06 30.99 -12.65
C ASP A 350 1.99 31.81 -11.75
N LEU A 351 2.87 31.14 -10.99
CA LEU A 351 3.89 31.81 -10.19
C LEU A 351 4.85 32.63 -11.06
N GLN A 352 5.30 32.07 -12.18
CA GLN A 352 6.15 32.79 -13.12
C GLN A 352 5.44 34.03 -13.69
N GLN A 353 4.17 33.91 -14.08
CA GLN A 353 3.39 35.02 -14.62
C GLN A 353 3.16 36.12 -13.56
N ARG A 354 2.89 35.74 -12.31
CA ARG A 354 2.78 36.67 -11.19
C ARG A 354 4.08 37.42 -10.94
N LEU A 355 5.22 36.72 -10.88
CA LEU A 355 6.52 37.36 -10.69
C LEU A 355 6.88 38.32 -11.82
N VAL A 356 6.56 37.98 -13.07
CA VAL A 356 6.76 38.88 -14.22
C VAL A 356 5.88 40.11 -14.10
N THR A 357 4.61 39.93 -13.73
CA THR A 357 3.66 41.05 -13.59
C THR A 357 4.07 41.99 -12.44
N GLU A 358 4.43 41.44 -11.28
CA GLU A 358 4.97 42.24 -10.17
C GLU A 358 6.28 42.94 -10.54
N GLY A 359 7.15 42.26 -11.28
CA GLY A 359 8.40 42.84 -11.78
C GLY A 359 8.16 44.03 -12.71
N GLN A 360 7.19 43.91 -13.62
CA GLN A 360 6.78 45.00 -14.50
C GLN A 360 6.16 46.17 -13.73
N GLN A 361 5.26 45.89 -12.79
CA GLN A 361 4.64 46.93 -11.95
C GLN A 361 5.69 47.71 -11.15
N ARG A 362 6.59 47.01 -10.44
CA ARG A 362 7.68 47.66 -9.69
C ARG A 362 8.62 48.45 -10.60
N HIS A 363 8.88 47.95 -11.80
CA HIS A 363 9.69 48.67 -12.78
C HIS A 363 9.00 49.98 -13.22
N ASP A 364 7.72 49.91 -13.59
CA ASP A 364 6.95 51.07 -14.03
C ASP A 364 6.80 52.11 -12.91
N GLU A 365 6.59 51.67 -11.66
CA GLU A 365 6.57 52.53 -10.47
C GLU A 365 7.92 53.23 -10.23
N LEU A 366 9.03 52.50 -10.36
CA LEU A 366 10.36 53.05 -10.17
C LEU A 366 10.73 54.03 -11.29
N VAL A 367 10.34 53.73 -12.52
CA VAL A 367 10.51 54.63 -13.67
C VAL A 367 9.64 55.88 -13.49
N GLY A 368 8.38 55.74 -13.10
CA GLY A 368 7.45 56.86 -12.89
C GLY A 368 7.89 57.78 -11.76
N SER A 369 8.31 57.21 -10.61
CA SER A 369 8.85 57.99 -9.50
C SER A 369 10.16 58.68 -9.86
N GLY A 370 11.05 58.01 -10.62
CA GLY A 370 12.28 58.59 -11.13
C GLY A 370 12.03 59.76 -12.09
N GLN A 371 11.09 59.61 -13.03
CA GLN A 371 10.67 60.68 -13.95
C GLN A 371 10.05 61.85 -13.19
N HIS A 372 9.17 61.59 -12.22
CA HIS A 372 8.54 62.65 -11.44
C HIS A 372 9.54 63.45 -10.60
N ALA A 373 10.50 62.77 -9.97
CA ALA A 373 11.58 63.42 -9.23
C ALA A 373 12.48 64.25 -10.15
N HIS A 374 12.81 63.70 -11.32
CA HIS A 374 13.57 64.41 -12.36
C HIS A 374 12.85 65.68 -12.82
N ASP A 375 11.58 65.59 -13.19
CA ASP A 375 10.79 66.72 -13.70
C ASP A 375 10.59 67.78 -12.62
N SER A 376 10.41 67.37 -11.36
CA SER A 376 10.34 68.29 -10.22
C SER A 376 11.66 69.05 -10.03
N MET A 377 12.81 68.35 -10.10
CA MET A 377 14.12 69.00 -10.01
C MET A 377 14.36 69.98 -11.16
N ILE A 378 13.93 69.65 -12.38
CA ILE A 378 13.99 70.57 -13.52
C ILE A 378 13.10 71.78 -13.29
N GLY A 379 11.85 71.57 -12.86
CA GLY A 379 10.92 72.66 -12.56
C GLY A 379 11.45 73.61 -11.48
N GLU A 380 12.02 73.07 -10.40
CA GLU A 380 12.68 73.87 -9.36
C GLU A 380 13.91 74.62 -9.91
N ALA A 381 14.71 73.98 -10.75
CA ALA A 381 15.88 74.61 -11.36
C ALA A 381 15.49 75.76 -12.31
N GLU A 382 14.46 75.56 -13.13
CA GLU A 382 13.90 76.60 -14.01
C GLU A 382 13.31 77.75 -13.20
N GLN A 383 12.56 77.47 -12.15
CA GLN A 383 11.99 78.49 -11.28
C GLN A 383 13.10 79.32 -10.59
N ARG A 384 14.15 78.67 -10.08
CA ARG A 384 15.32 79.36 -9.52
C ARG A 384 16.04 80.20 -10.55
N ARG A 385 16.20 79.70 -11.78
CA ARG A 385 16.78 80.47 -12.88
C ARG A 385 15.95 81.73 -13.15
N ASP A 386 14.64 81.59 -13.26
CA ASP A 386 13.75 82.71 -13.59
C ASP A 386 13.68 83.74 -12.47
N SER A 387 13.72 83.31 -11.20
CA SER A 387 13.82 84.22 -10.06
C SER A 387 15.13 85.00 -10.07
N ILE A 388 16.26 84.31 -10.29
CA ILE A 388 17.58 84.95 -10.39
C ILE A 388 17.62 85.95 -11.54
N LEU A 389 17.06 85.62 -12.71
CA LEU A 389 16.99 86.53 -13.85
C LEU A 389 16.11 87.76 -13.56
N THR A 390 14.99 87.58 -12.87
CA THR A 390 14.11 88.69 -12.46
C THR A 390 14.82 89.61 -11.46
N ASP A 391 15.51 89.04 -10.47
CA ASP A 391 16.29 89.79 -9.48
C ASP A 391 17.42 90.56 -10.17
N LEU A 392 18.18 89.92 -11.07
CA LEU A 392 19.23 90.57 -11.88
C LEU A 392 18.67 91.71 -12.72
N GLY A 393 17.51 91.53 -13.34
CA GLY A 393 16.82 92.58 -14.09
C GLY A 393 16.46 93.78 -13.20
N SER A 394 15.89 93.52 -12.02
CA SER A 394 15.57 94.58 -11.06
C SER A 394 16.80 95.33 -10.55
N GLN A 395 17.91 94.61 -10.33
CA GLN A 395 19.20 95.20 -9.96
C GLN A 395 19.76 96.06 -11.11
N GLN A 396 19.67 95.58 -12.35
CA GLN A 396 20.09 96.32 -13.53
C GLN A 396 19.28 97.61 -13.71
N ASP A 397 17.95 97.57 -13.54
CA ASP A 397 17.07 98.74 -13.64
C ASP A 397 17.37 99.76 -12.54
N SER A 398 17.58 99.29 -11.30
CA SER A 398 17.99 100.13 -10.17
C SER A 398 19.33 100.82 -10.41
N LEU A 399 20.34 100.07 -10.87
CA LEU A 399 21.65 100.62 -11.25
C LEU A 399 21.53 101.62 -12.40
N THR A 400 20.71 101.34 -13.41
CA THR A 400 20.46 102.23 -14.54
C THR A 400 19.78 103.53 -14.09
N GLY A 401 18.78 103.43 -13.21
CA GLY A 401 18.13 104.56 -12.56
C GLY A 401 19.14 105.42 -11.77
N ARG A 402 19.98 104.80 -10.95
CA ARG A 402 21.03 105.49 -10.18
C ARG A 402 22.04 106.19 -11.09
N ILE A 403 22.45 105.57 -12.20
CA ILE A 403 23.32 106.18 -13.21
C ILE A 403 22.64 107.40 -13.84
N SER A 404 21.36 107.30 -14.18
CA SER A 404 20.60 108.42 -14.76
C SER A 404 20.46 109.59 -13.78
N GLU A 405 20.22 109.30 -12.51
CA GLU A 405 20.14 110.28 -11.42
C GLU A 405 21.49 110.97 -11.23
N LEU A 406 22.59 110.20 -11.14
CA LEU A 406 23.94 110.74 -11.05
C LEU A 406 24.31 111.62 -12.25
N ARG A 407 23.90 111.23 -13.47
CA ARG A 407 24.08 112.06 -14.67
C ARG A 407 23.29 113.36 -14.61
N SER A 408 22.04 113.33 -14.13
CA SER A 408 21.23 114.54 -13.93
C SER A 408 21.89 115.45 -12.89
N GLN A 409 22.32 114.89 -11.75
CA GLN A 409 23.05 115.64 -10.72
C GLN A 409 24.34 116.25 -11.28
N GLU A 410 25.07 115.54 -12.14
CA GLU A 410 26.26 116.08 -12.81
C GLU A 410 25.92 117.26 -13.71
N VAL A 411 24.87 117.16 -14.53
CA VAL A 411 24.40 118.26 -15.39
C VAL A 411 23.97 119.46 -14.55
N ASP A 412 23.16 119.26 -13.52
CA ASP A 412 22.71 120.32 -12.62
C ASP A 412 23.88 121.00 -11.90
N LEU A 413 24.86 120.23 -11.41
CA LEU A 413 26.06 120.77 -10.78
C LEU A 413 26.91 121.55 -11.79
N ARG A 414 27.06 121.06 -13.02
CA ARG A 414 27.76 121.78 -14.11
C ARG A 414 27.05 123.08 -14.46
N ASP A 415 25.73 123.09 -14.52
CA ASP A 415 24.97 124.30 -14.84
C ASP A 415 24.99 125.30 -13.68
N LYS A 416 24.92 124.84 -12.42
CA LYS A 416 25.17 125.69 -11.24
C LYS A 416 26.58 126.27 -11.24
N LEU A 417 27.60 125.47 -11.55
CA LEU A 417 28.99 125.93 -11.67
C LEU A 417 29.15 126.95 -12.80
N LYS A 418 28.56 126.71 -13.98
CA LYS A 418 28.55 127.66 -15.10
C LYS A 418 27.86 128.96 -14.71
N ALA A 419 26.69 128.89 -14.09
CA ALA A 419 25.93 130.07 -13.64
C ALA A 419 26.72 130.86 -12.59
N PHE A 420 27.35 130.19 -11.62
CA PHE A 420 28.20 130.82 -10.62
C PHE A 420 29.43 131.50 -11.27
N LEU A 421 30.12 130.83 -12.20
CA LEU A 421 31.24 131.43 -12.92
C LEU A 421 30.80 132.62 -13.78
N ALA A 422 29.62 132.55 -14.39
CA ALA A 422 29.05 133.67 -15.15
C ALA A 422 28.68 134.86 -14.26
N ASP A 423 28.10 134.61 -13.08
CA ASP A 423 27.83 135.64 -12.06
C ASP A 423 29.13 136.29 -11.55
N GLN A 424 30.17 135.50 -11.29
CA GLN A 424 31.49 136.01 -10.91
C GLN A 424 32.14 136.84 -12.02
N LEU A 425 32.02 136.42 -13.29
CA LEU A 425 32.46 137.19 -14.46
C LEU A 425 31.71 138.52 -14.59
N SER A 426 30.38 138.52 -14.42
CA SER A 426 29.55 139.73 -14.45
C SER A 426 29.97 140.74 -13.39
N LYS A 427 30.24 140.29 -12.16
CA LYS A 427 30.73 141.17 -11.08
C LYS A 427 32.10 141.77 -11.39
N LEU A 428 32.99 140.98 -12.00
CA LEU A 428 34.31 141.46 -12.45
C LEU A 428 34.22 142.48 -13.60
N ASP A 429 33.24 142.35 -14.49
CA ASP A 429 32.99 143.32 -15.56
C ASP A 429 32.32 144.60 -15.03
N GLU A 430 31.43 144.51 -14.02
CA GLU A 430 30.84 145.67 -13.33
C GLU A 430 31.88 146.50 -12.57
N ASP A 431 32.88 145.86 -11.95
CA ASP A 431 34.01 146.54 -11.29
C ASP A 431 34.96 147.26 -12.28
N ARG A 432 34.73 147.18 -13.59
CA ARG A 432 35.60 147.74 -14.64
C ARG A 432 35.11 149.06 -15.25
N HIS A 433 33.99 149.61 -14.76
CA HIS A 433 33.45 150.93 -15.11
C HIS A 433 33.49 151.88 -13.92
#